data_AF-A0A2D5W8N8-F1
#
_entry.id   AF-A0A2D5W8N8-F1
#
_cell.length_a   1.000
_cell.length_b   1.000
_cell.length_c   1.000
_cell.angle_alpha   90.00
_cell.angle_beta   90.00
_cell.angle_gamma   90.00
#
_symmetry.space_group_name_H-M   'P 1'
#
loop_
_entity.id
_entity.type
_entity.pdbx_description
1 polymer ?
#
loop_
_entity_poly.entity_id
_entity_poly.type
_entity_poly.pdbx_seq_one_letter_code
_entity_poly.pdbx_strand_id
1 'polypeptide(L)'
;MRLSQTAPSPLISALLATTLIGGAAADTIIKVDGSQESNCTVVSESLTEVVYKEEGKSAKKKVAAENVLRVEFSRFPDQVDRAEMAVADDQIPDAVADLEEFVAGVVESGKPNRKHPWSGPYAMARLIELNTTMGRWDEVVKAADTLISKAADSRYVPGAYLAKAEALGQQDKSKDAGKVLDDFMELIRSKGLSDGLGLECQLAQIVLDPALKGRSKRDRLAALSGEAGSSFPVVRNRADVAEAESHLESKAYGAAEELFGRVISDPKADERTLAGAYAGLGDCLFQRSGKEGAGTKDAVLRRALLAYLRVVVVYRDQTRYVPRAMFYAGRVFDQFEDDASKDHAQKMYRAVRRTYPGSKWAEEAKGFRR
;
A
#
# COMPACT_ATOMS: atom_id res chain seq x y z
N MET A 1 57.19 -12.75 28.95
CA MET A 1 56.68 -11.36 28.82
C MET A 1 55.77 -11.34 27.61
N ARG A 2 54.46 -11.23 27.84
CA ARG A 2 53.40 -11.29 26.82
C ARG A 2 53.22 -9.91 26.22
N LEU A 3 53.13 -9.81 24.89
CA LEU A 3 52.48 -8.69 24.22
C LEU A 3 51.43 -9.25 23.27
N SER A 4 50.22 -8.74 23.47
CA SER A 4 48.96 -9.13 22.88
C SER A 4 48.84 -8.65 21.44
N GLN A 5 48.44 -9.55 20.54
CA GLN A 5 47.73 -9.19 19.31
C GLN A 5 46.34 -9.81 19.41
N THR A 6 45.34 -8.97 19.65
CA THR A 6 43.92 -9.33 19.53
C THR A 6 43.48 -9.05 18.10
N ALA A 7 43.18 -10.10 17.35
CA ALA A 7 42.47 -10.04 16.08
C ALA A 7 40.97 -9.76 16.32
N PRO A 8 40.28 -9.03 15.43
CA PRO A 8 38.83 -8.90 15.49
C PRO A 8 38.14 -10.11 14.85
N SER A 9 37.22 -10.71 15.60
CA SER A 9 36.29 -11.74 15.13
C SER A 9 35.29 -11.18 14.11
N PRO A 10 35.00 -11.88 13.00
CA PRO A 10 33.79 -11.63 12.23
C PRO A 10 32.64 -12.44 12.83
N LEU A 11 31.62 -11.75 13.34
CA LEU A 11 30.31 -12.34 13.63
C LEU A 11 29.65 -12.68 12.28
N ILE A 12 29.77 -13.93 11.89
CA ILE A 12 28.99 -14.54 10.82
C ILE A 12 27.56 -14.70 11.36
N SER A 13 26.65 -13.82 10.93
CA SER A 13 25.21 -14.04 11.08
C SER A 13 24.81 -15.24 10.23
N ALA A 14 24.57 -16.37 10.87
CA ALA A 14 24.00 -17.54 10.24
C ALA A 14 22.55 -17.25 9.83
N LEU A 15 22.28 -17.27 8.53
CA LEU A 15 20.94 -17.46 8.00
C LEU A 15 20.48 -18.86 8.42
N LEU A 16 19.52 -18.94 9.35
CA LEU A 16 18.76 -20.17 9.53
C LEU A 16 17.82 -20.32 8.33
N ALA A 17 18.20 -21.19 7.39
CA ALA A 17 17.26 -21.73 6.41
C ALA A 17 16.37 -22.74 7.15
N THR A 18 15.15 -22.33 7.49
CA THR A 18 14.14 -23.23 8.05
C THR A 18 13.68 -24.18 6.96
N THR A 19 14.11 -25.44 7.06
CA THR A 19 13.58 -26.54 6.25
C THR A 19 12.13 -26.81 6.66
N LEU A 20 11.18 -26.42 5.80
CA LEU A 20 9.76 -26.76 5.94
C LEU A 20 9.59 -28.27 5.76
N ILE A 21 9.41 -28.98 6.88
CA ILE A 21 8.86 -30.34 6.89
C ILE A 21 7.37 -30.21 6.58
N GLY A 22 6.88 -30.99 5.61
CA GLY A 22 5.51 -30.93 5.10
C GLY A 22 4.44 -31.25 6.15
N GLY A 23 3.99 -30.21 6.85
CA GLY A 23 2.70 -30.15 7.54
C GLY A 23 1.57 -29.86 6.54
N ALA A 24 0.34 -30.17 6.92
CA ALA A 24 -0.83 -29.81 6.11
C ALA A 24 -0.80 -28.32 5.76
N ALA A 25 -1.11 -27.97 4.51
CA ALA A 25 -1.25 -26.58 4.08
C ALA A 25 -2.22 -25.86 5.03
N ALA A 26 -1.72 -24.89 5.80
CA ALA A 26 -2.44 -24.20 6.84
C ALA A 26 -2.26 -22.69 6.71
N ASP A 27 -3.32 -21.95 6.98
CA ASP A 27 -3.38 -20.50 6.84
C ASP A 27 -2.57 -19.82 7.96
N THR A 28 -2.16 -18.58 7.72
CA THR A 28 -1.49 -17.73 8.72
C THR A 28 -2.20 -16.38 8.84
N ILE A 29 -2.56 -16.00 10.06
CA ILE A 29 -3.10 -14.65 10.35
C ILE A 29 -1.96 -13.79 10.88
N ILE A 30 -1.60 -12.74 10.15
CA ILE A 30 -0.58 -11.77 10.56
C ILE A 30 -1.26 -10.57 11.18
N LYS A 31 -0.82 -10.19 12.39
CA LYS A 31 -1.42 -9.09 13.14
C LYS A 31 -0.64 -7.79 12.98
N VAL A 32 -1.31 -6.68 13.30
CA VAL A 32 -0.74 -5.31 13.24
C VAL A 32 0.48 -5.11 14.15
N ASP A 33 0.61 -5.90 15.21
CA ASP A 33 1.76 -5.87 16.13
C ASP A 33 2.94 -6.74 15.68
N GLY A 34 2.83 -7.40 14.52
CA GLY A 34 3.83 -8.32 13.98
C GLY A 34 3.75 -9.74 14.55
N SER A 35 2.87 -10.01 15.51
CA SER A 35 2.60 -11.38 15.94
C SER A 35 1.77 -12.12 14.89
N GLN A 36 1.80 -13.45 14.94
CA GLN A 36 1.11 -14.29 13.97
C GLN A 36 0.41 -15.48 14.62
N GLU A 37 -0.74 -15.86 14.08
CA GLU A 37 -1.39 -17.15 14.33
C GLU A 37 -1.05 -18.06 13.14
N SER A 38 -0.04 -18.91 13.30
CA SER A 38 0.36 -19.89 12.28
C SER A 38 -0.39 -21.21 12.44
N ASN A 39 -0.38 -22.04 11.39
CA ASN A 39 -1.01 -23.36 11.37
C ASN A 39 -2.49 -23.33 11.74
N CYS A 40 -3.24 -22.42 11.11
CA CYS A 40 -4.66 -22.27 11.34
C CYS A 40 -5.50 -22.56 10.09
N THR A 41 -6.82 -22.61 10.27
CA THR A 41 -7.79 -22.61 9.17
C THR A 41 -8.77 -21.47 9.39
N VAL A 42 -8.78 -20.50 8.49
CA VAL A 42 -9.71 -19.38 8.56
C VAL A 42 -11.10 -19.85 8.15
N VAL A 43 -12.07 -19.59 9.02
CA VAL A 43 -13.46 -20.01 8.85
C VAL A 43 -14.30 -18.88 8.24
N SER A 44 -14.11 -17.66 8.73
CA SER A 44 -14.84 -16.48 8.26
C SER A 44 -14.11 -15.19 8.65
N GLU A 45 -14.32 -14.15 7.86
CA GLU A 45 -13.81 -12.80 8.07
C GLU A 45 -15.01 -11.83 8.06
N SER A 46 -15.29 -11.19 9.19
CA SER A 46 -16.34 -10.18 9.31
C SER A 46 -15.78 -8.79 9.63
N LEU A 47 -16.64 -7.78 9.61
CA LEU A 47 -16.31 -6.38 9.96
C LEU A 47 -15.58 -6.25 11.30
N THR A 48 -15.88 -7.11 12.27
CA THR A 48 -15.37 -6.99 13.64
C THR A 48 -14.38 -8.08 14.01
N GLU A 49 -14.39 -9.24 13.34
CA GLU A 49 -13.55 -10.37 13.74
C GLU A 49 -13.18 -11.31 12.59
N VAL A 50 -12.01 -11.95 12.73
CA VAL A 50 -11.61 -13.12 11.97
C VAL A 50 -11.74 -14.35 12.86
N VAL A 51 -12.50 -15.34 12.39
CA VAL A 51 -12.76 -16.59 13.09
C VAL A 51 -11.89 -17.68 12.47
N TYR A 52 -11.15 -18.41 13.30
CA TYR A 52 -10.24 -19.46 12.85
C TYR A 52 -10.28 -20.69 13.76
N LYS A 53 -9.68 -21.79 13.29
CA LYS A 53 -9.40 -22.99 14.09
C LYS A 53 -7.91 -23.26 14.06
N GLU A 54 -7.35 -23.66 15.19
CA GLU A 54 -5.97 -24.17 15.24
C GLU A 54 -5.92 -25.59 14.67
N GLU A 55 -4.79 -25.97 14.06
CA GLU A 55 -4.58 -27.32 13.55
C GLU A 55 -4.86 -28.39 14.61
N GLY A 56 -5.59 -29.43 14.23
CA GLY A 56 -5.99 -30.52 15.12
C GLY A 56 -7.05 -30.15 16.17
N LYS A 57 -7.53 -28.91 16.22
CA LYS A 57 -8.54 -28.47 17.18
C LYS A 57 -9.86 -28.10 16.51
N SER A 58 -10.97 -28.50 17.13
CA SER A 58 -12.32 -28.17 16.65
C SER A 58 -12.84 -26.82 17.14
N ALA A 59 -12.28 -26.32 18.25
CA ALA A 59 -12.67 -25.07 18.88
C ALA A 59 -12.37 -23.87 17.98
N LYS A 60 -13.36 -22.99 17.82
CA LYS A 60 -13.21 -21.72 17.10
C LYS A 60 -12.56 -20.68 18.01
N LYS A 61 -11.56 -19.98 17.48
CA LYS A 61 -10.95 -18.79 18.07
C LYS A 61 -11.30 -17.56 17.25
N LYS A 62 -11.12 -16.39 17.84
CA LYS A 62 -11.47 -15.09 17.29
C LYS A 62 -10.30 -14.13 17.47
N VAL A 63 -10.01 -13.35 16.45
CA VAL A 63 -9.13 -12.17 16.50
C VAL A 63 -9.94 -10.99 16.01
N ALA A 64 -9.87 -9.85 16.70
CA ALA A 64 -10.55 -8.63 16.24
C ALA A 64 -10.03 -8.21 14.85
N ALA A 65 -10.92 -7.83 13.94
CA ALA A 65 -10.56 -7.53 12.55
C ALA A 65 -9.55 -6.38 12.44
N GLU A 66 -9.65 -5.39 13.33
CA GLU A 66 -8.71 -4.27 13.43
C GLU A 66 -7.27 -4.69 13.77
N ASN A 67 -7.10 -5.85 14.41
CA ASN A 67 -5.80 -6.39 14.76
C ASN A 67 -5.22 -7.27 13.64
N VAL A 68 -5.99 -7.58 12.60
CA VAL A 68 -5.53 -8.41 11.47
C VAL A 68 -5.00 -7.52 10.36
N LEU A 69 -3.69 -7.59 10.15
CA LEU A 69 -3.02 -6.93 9.03
C LEU A 69 -3.36 -7.65 7.72
N ARG A 70 -3.04 -8.95 7.63
CA ARG A 70 -3.37 -9.78 6.48
C ARG A 70 -3.56 -11.24 6.87
N VAL A 71 -4.23 -11.98 5.99
CA VAL A 71 -4.33 -13.43 6.07
C VAL A 71 -3.62 -14.02 4.86
N GLU A 72 -2.70 -14.94 5.12
CA GLU A 72 -2.06 -15.76 4.09
C GLU A 72 -2.80 -17.10 4.02
N PHE A 73 -3.60 -17.27 2.97
CA PHE A 73 -4.34 -18.50 2.76
C PHE A 73 -3.44 -19.55 2.11
N SER A 74 -3.56 -20.77 2.60
CA SER A 74 -2.77 -21.89 2.14
C SER A 74 -3.34 -22.59 0.91
N ARG A 75 -4.65 -22.40 0.66
CA ARG A 75 -5.37 -22.98 -0.48
C ARG A 75 -6.46 -22.04 -0.95
N PHE A 76 -6.44 -21.74 -2.25
CA PHE A 76 -7.45 -20.96 -2.93
C PHE A 76 -8.38 -21.88 -3.75
N PRO A 77 -9.62 -21.44 -4.05
CA PRO A 77 -10.37 -22.00 -5.17
C PRO A 77 -9.57 -21.89 -6.47
N ASP A 78 -9.66 -22.87 -7.35
CA ASP A 78 -8.81 -22.99 -8.56
C ASP A 78 -8.69 -21.69 -9.37
N GLN A 79 -9.79 -20.97 -9.63
CA GLN A 79 -9.75 -19.70 -10.36
C GLN A 79 -9.01 -18.59 -9.59
N VAL A 80 -9.18 -18.51 -8.28
CA VAL A 80 -8.48 -17.53 -7.44
C VAL A 80 -6.99 -17.89 -7.34
N ASP A 81 -6.65 -19.17 -7.28
CA ASP A 81 -5.27 -19.66 -7.29
C ASP A 81 -4.55 -19.25 -8.60
N ARG A 82 -5.20 -19.48 -9.75
CA ARG A 82 -4.67 -19.03 -11.05
C ARG A 82 -4.46 -17.51 -11.09
N ALA A 83 -5.39 -16.74 -10.54
CA ALA A 83 -5.23 -15.30 -10.48
C ALA A 83 -4.03 -14.86 -9.64
N GLU A 84 -3.80 -15.45 -8.46
CA GLU A 84 -2.64 -15.12 -7.63
C GLU A 84 -1.32 -15.56 -8.28
N MET A 85 -1.31 -16.70 -9.00
CA MET A 85 -0.16 -17.09 -9.83
C MET A 85 0.11 -16.07 -10.93
N ALA A 86 -0.93 -15.61 -11.65
CA ALA A 86 -0.79 -14.59 -12.67
C ALA A 86 -0.27 -13.26 -12.09
N VAL A 87 -0.68 -12.87 -10.87
CA VAL A 87 -0.07 -11.73 -10.17
C VAL A 87 1.42 -11.96 -9.92
N ALA A 88 1.80 -13.15 -9.43
CA ALA A 88 3.21 -13.47 -9.16
C ALA A 88 4.09 -13.39 -10.42
N ASP A 89 3.52 -13.71 -11.58
CA ASP A 89 4.16 -13.68 -12.89
C ASP A 89 4.05 -12.30 -13.61
N ASP A 90 3.59 -11.25 -12.92
CA ASP A 90 3.37 -9.88 -13.46
C ASP A 90 2.34 -9.83 -14.62
N GLN A 91 1.44 -10.82 -14.67
CA GLN A 91 0.33 -10.93 -15.62
C GLN A 91 -0.96 -10.36 -15.03
N ILE A 92 -0.90 -9.11 -14.55
CA ILE A 92 -2.02 -8.44 -13.87
C ILE A 92 -3.34 -8.44 -14.68
N PRO A 93 -3.36 -8.22 -16.00
CA PRO A 93 -4.60 -8.28 -16.78
C PRO A 93 -5.29 -9.66 -16.74
N ASP A 94 -4.50 -10.74 -16.76
CA ASP A 94 -5.01 -12.11 -16.74
C ASP A 94 -5.55 -12.45 -15.35
N ALA A 95 -4.85 -12.01 -14.29
CA ALA A 95 -5.33 -12.11 -12.92
C ALA A 95 -6.68 -11.40 -12.70
N VAL A 96 -6.85 -10.20 -13.27
CA VAL A 96 -8.13 -9.47 -13.22
C VAL A 96 -9.24 -10.25 -13.91
N ALA A 97 -8.98 -10.80 -15.10
CA ALA A 97 -9.99 -11.58 -15.84
C ALA A 97 -10.45 -12.83 -15.07
N ASP A 98 -9.52 -13.59 -14.48
CA ASP A 98 -9.84 -14.77 -13.66
C ASP A 98 -10.67 -14.40 -12.41
N LEU A 99 -10.33 -13.29 -11.74
CA LEU A 99 -11.07 -12.82 -10.57
C LEU A 99 -12.45 -12.27 -10.93
N GLU A 100 -12.59 -11.57 -12.06
CA GLU A 100 -13.89 -11.08 -12.54
C GLU A 100 -14.85 -12.25 -12.83
N GLU A 101 -14.36 -13.31 -13.47
CA GLU A 101 -15.14 -14.53 -13.72
C GLU A 101 -15.56 -15.20 -12.40
N PHE A 102 -14.63 -15.35 -11.46
CA PHE A 102 -14.93 -15.95 -10.15
C PHE A 102 -15.95 -15.12 -9.37
N VAL A 103 -15.77 -13.80 -9.31
CA VAL A 103 -16.69 -12.89 -8.60
C VAL A 103 -18.07 -12.90 -9.26
N ALA A 104 -18.16 -12.92 -10.59
CA ALA A 104 -19.43 -13.03 -11.29
C ALA A 104 -20.19 -14.31 -10.87
N GLY A 105 -19.51 -15.46 -10.81
CA GLY A 105 -20.11 -16.71 -10.34
C GLY A 105 -20.56 -16.67 -8.87
N VAL A 106 -19.79 -16.02 -7.99
CA VAL A 106 -20.17 -15.81 -6.58
C VAL A 106 -21.41 -14.91 -6.49
N VAL A 107 -21.45 -13.82 -7.24
CA VAL A 107 -22.58 -12.87 -7.24
C VAL A 107 -23.85 -13.49 -7.82
N GLU A 108 -23.74 -14.24 -8.92
CA GLU A 108 -24.88 -14.93 -9.55
C GLU A 108 -25.47 -16.01 -8.64
N SER A 109 -24.61 -16.81 -8.01
CA SER A 109 -25.08 -17.88 -7.11
C SER A 109 -25.71 -17.35 -5.82
N GLY A 110 -25.34 -16.13 -5.40
CA GLY A 110 -25.75 -15.52 -4.13
C GLY A 110 -25.32 -16.31 -2.89
N LYS A 111 -24.40 -17.28 -3.04
CA LYS A 111 -23.98 -18.19 -1.97
C LYS A 111 -22.47 -18.18 -1.81
N PRO A 112 -21.94 -18.14 -0.58
CA PRO A 112 -20.52 -18.30 -0.34
C PRO A 112 -20.01 -19.64 -0.86
N ASN A 113 -18.74 -19.70 -1.28
CA ASN A 113 -18.09 -20.95 -1.63
C ASN A 113 -18.11 -21.90 -0.41
N ARG A 114 -18.62 -23.12 -0.59
CA ARG A 114 -18.82 -24.09 0.49
C ARG A 114 -17.51 -24.51 1.18
N LYS A 115 -16.41 -24.63 0.41
CA LYS A 115 -15.10 -25.04 0.92
C LYS A 115 -14.31 -23.84 1.45
N HIS A 116 -14.46 -22.67 0.82
CA HIS A 116 -13.71 -21.46 1.13
C HIS A 116 -14.64 -20.25 1.30
N PRO A 117 -15.43 -20.12 2.38
CA PRO A 117 -16.43 -19.05 2.50
C PRO A 117 -15.87 -17.63 2.42
N TRP A 118 -14.60 -17.44 2.80
CA TRP A 118 -13.85 -16.17 2.73
C TRP A 118 -13.49 -15.74 1.30
N SER A 119 -13.46 -16.67 0.34
CA SER A 119 -12.89 -16.44 -1.00
C SER A 119 -13.65 -15.42 -1.85
N GLY A 120 -14.97 -15.31 -1.69
CA GLY A 120 -15.78 -14.33 -2.43
C GLY A 120 -15.40 -12.89 -2.08
N PRO A 121 -15.54 -12.48 -0.80
CA PRO A 121 -15.11 -11.15 -0.36
C PRO A 121 -13.63 -10.87 -0.59
N TYR A 122 -12.76 -11.88 -0.43
CA TYR A 122 -11.33 -11.76 -0.76
C TYR A 122 -11.11 -11.41 -2.24
N ALA A 123 -11.73 -12.15 -3.17
CA ALA A 123 -11.59 -11.90 -4.61
C ALA A 123 -12.11 -10.52 -5.01
N MET A 124 -13.23 -10.07 -4.41
CA MET A 124 -13.74 -8.72 -4.62
C MET A 124 -12.74 -7.65 -4.14
N ALA A 125 -12.13 -7.84 -2.97
CA ALA A 125 -11.11 -6.92 -2.45
C ALA A 125 -9.87 -6.89 -3.35
N ARG A 126 -9.45 -8.08 -3.83
CA ARG A 126 -8.33 -8.22 -4.73
C ARG A 126 -8.56 -7.50 -6.07
N LEU A 127 -9.77 -7.56 -6.62
CA LEU A 127 -10.13 -6.78 -7.82
C LEU A 127 -10.00 -5.27 -7.62
N ILE A 128 -10.35 -4.74 -6.43
CA ILE A 128 -10.16 -3.33 -6.10
C ILE A 128 -8.68 -2.98 -6.14
N GLU A 129 -7.83 -3.79 -5.50
CA GLU A 129 -6.38 -3.58 -5.45
C GLU A 129 -5.71 -3.64 -6.83
N LEU A 130 -6.06 -4.64 -7.65
CA LEU A 130 -5.50 -4.80 -8.98
C LEU A 130 -5.98 -3.71 -9.94
N ASN A 131 -7.26 -3.31 -9.90
CA ASN A 131 -7.72 -2.19 -10.73
C ASN A 131 -7.12 -0.85 -10.28
N THR A 132 -6.91 -0.66 -8.98
CA THR A 132 -6.16 0.50 -8.43
C THR A 132 -4.75 0.52 -9.00
N THR A 133 -4.09 -0.64 -9.02
CA THR A 133 -2.76 -0.83 -9.60
C THR A 133 -2.69 -0.42 -11.07
N MET A 134 -3.70 -0.77 -11.85
CA MET A 134 -3.77 -0.44 -13.27
C MET A 134 -4.23 1.01 -13.55
N GLY A 135 -4.65 1.76 -12.52
CA GLY A 135 -5.27 3.08 -12.67
C GLY A 135 -6.65 3.04 -13.33
N ARG A 136 -7.36 1.90 -13.26
CA ARG A 136 -8.70 1.71 -13.82
C ARG A 136 -9.76 2.17 -12.82
N TRP A 137 -9.87 3.48 -12.65
CA TRP A 137 -10.65 4.08 -11.55
C TRP A 137 -12.16 3.77 -11.62
N ASP A 138 -12.75 3.68 -12.81
CA ASP A 138 -14.17 3.30 -12.94
C ASP A 138 -14.39 1.85 -12.47
N GLU A 139 -13.45 0.97 -12.74
CA GLU A 139 -13.47 -0.44 -12.35
C GLU A 139 -13.22 -0.61 -10.85
N VAL A 140 -12.38 0.24 -10.24
CA VAL A 140 -12.25 0.32 -8.77
C VAL A 140 -13.59 0.68 -8.13
N VAL A 141 -14.30 1.68 -8.65
CA VAL A 141 -15.61 2.09 -8.13
C VAL A 141 -16.62 0.93 -8.25
N LYS A 142 -16.70 0.27 -9.41
CA LYS A 142 -17.60 -0.88 -9.62
C LYS A 142 -17.29 -2.07 -8.71
N ALA A 143 -16.02 -2.40 -8.54
CA ALA A 143 -15.58 -3.50 -7.69
C ALA A 143 -15.87 -3.19 -6.20
N ALA A 144 -15.64 -1.95 -5.77
CA ALA A 144 -15.97 -1.50 -4.42
C ALA A 144 -17.48 -1.53 -4.16
N ASP A 145 -18.30 -1.06 -5.10
CA ASP A 145 -19.77 -1.15 -5.00
C ASP A 145 -20.27 -2.60 -4.91
N THR A 146 -19.63 -3.49 -5.68
CA THR A 146 -19.92 -4.93 -5.61
C THR A 146 -19.59 -5.49 -4.24
N LEU A 147 -18.41 -5.18 -3.68
CA LEU A 147 -18.02 -5.65 -2.36
C LEU A 147 -18.95 -5.11 -1.26
N ILE A 148 -19.19 -3.79 -1.25
CA ILE A 148 -20.03 -3.12 -0.25
C ILE A 148 -21.46 -3.69 -0.27
N SER A 149 -22.02 -3.96 -1.46
CA SER A 149 -23.39 -4.46 -1.58
C SER A 149 -23.55 -5.97 -1.39
N LYS A 150 -22.58 -6.77 -1.84
CA LYS A 150 -22.68 -8.26 -1.83
C LYS A 150 -22.00 -8.91 -0.64
N ALA A 151 -21.09 -8.20 0.01
CA ALA A 151 -20.31 -8.66 1.15
C ALA A 151 -20.26 -7.60 2.27
N ALA A 152 -21.41 -6.98 2.58
CA ALA A 152 -21.52 -5.85 3.51
C ALA A 152 -21.00 -6.09 4.94
N ASP A 153 -20.94 -7.35 5.38
CA ASP A 153 -20.39 -7.73 6.68
C ASP A 153 -18.92 -8.18 6.63
N SER A 154 -18.27 -8.09 5.47
CA SER A 154 -16.88 -8.52 5.29
C SER A 154 -15.89 -7.57 5.93
N ARG A 155 -14.76 -8.11 6.42
CA ARG A 155 -13.64 -7.30 6.92
C ARG A 155 -13.02 -6.36 5.87
N TYR A 156 -13.25 -6.63 4.59
CA TYR A 156 -12.71 -5.86 3.47
C TYR A 156 -13.54 -4.60 3.14
N VAL A 157 -14.71 -4.43 3.75
CA VAL A 157 -15.62 -3.29 3.49
C VAL A 157 -14.99 -1.93 3.79
N PRO A 158 -14.30 -1.71 4.93
CA PRO A 158 -13.60 -0.45 5.19
C PRO A 158 -12.62 -0.06 4.07
N GLY A 159 -11.82 -1.03 3.60
CA GLY A 159 -10.90 -0.82 2.49
C GLY A 159 -11.62 -0.45 1.19
N ALA A 160 -12.77 -1.05 0.91
CA ALA A 160 -13.58 -0.74 -0.27
C ALA A 160 -14.13 0.69 -0.25
N TYR A 161 -14.60 1.20 0.89
CA TYR A 161 -15.05 2.59 1.03
C TYR A 161 -13.90 3.58 0.75
N LEU A 162 -12.74 3.35 1.36
CA LEU A 162 -11.56 4.20 1.17
C LEU A 162 -11.07 4.18 -0.28
N ALA A 163 -11.00 2.99 -0.90
CA ALA A 163 -10.58 2.85 -2.29
C ALA A 163 -11.57 3.50 -3.28
N LYS A 164 -12.89 3.36 -3.04
CA LYS A 164 -13.93 4.03 -3.83
C LYS A 164 -13.81 5.55 -3.75
N ALA A 165 -13.64 6.09 -2.55
CA ALA A 165 -13.46 7.52 -2.34
C ALA A 165 -12.19 8.04 -3.04
N GLU A 166 -11.07 7.32 -2.91
CA GLU A 166 -9.81 7.65 -3.59
C GLU A 166 -9.98 7.64 -5.12
N ALA A 167 -10.61 6.60 -5.68
CA ALA A 167 -10.88 6.50 -7.13
C ALA A 167 -11.77 7.65 -7.64
N LEU A 168 -12.83 8.01 -6.92
CA LEU A 168 -13.67 9.17 -7.25
C LEU A 168 -12.87 10.49 -7.19
N GLY A 169 -11.96 10.61 -6.21
CA GLY A 169 -11.02 11.74 -6.14
C GLY A 169 -10.10 11.84 -7.35
N GLN A 170 -9.56 10.70 -7.83
CA GLN A 170 -8.73 10.65 -9.05
C GLN A 170 -9.50 11.01 -10.33
N GLN A 171 -10.84 10.95 -10.29
CA GLN A 171 -11.73 11.33 -11.38
C GLN A 171 -12.28 12.77 -11.25
N ASP A 172 -11.72 13.58 -10.36
CA ASP A 172 -12.21 14.93 -10.04
C ASP A 172 -13.67 14.97 -9.52
N LYS A 173 -14.18 13.85 -9.01
CA LYS A 173 -15.53 13.71 -8.42
C LYS A 173 -15.50 13.88 -6.90
N SER A 174 -14.82 14.91 -6.39
CA SER A 174 -14.60 15.09 -4.94
C SER A 174 -15.90 15.17 -4.12
N LYS A 175 -17.00 15.67 -4.69
CA LYS A 175 -18.30 15.69 -4.01
C LYS A 175 -18.86 14.28 -3.76
N ASP A 176 -18.68 13.38 -4.72
CA ASP A 176 -19.15 12.00 -4.59
C ASP A 176 -18.21 11.21 -3.67
N ALA A 177 -16.89 11.49 -3.71
CA ALA A 177 -15.94 10.96 -2.74
C ALA A 177 -16.32 11.35 -1.30
N GLY A 178 -16.71 12.61 -1.07
CA GLY A 178 -17.21 13.08 0.23
C GLY A 178 -18.42 12.29 0.73
N LYS A 179 -19.42 12.05 -0.13
CA LYS A 179 -20.59 11.24 0.23
C LYS A 179 -20.21 9.81 0.62
N VAL A 180 -19.30 9.18 -0.12
CA VAL A 180 -18.82 7.82 0.19
C VAL A 180 -18.16 7.78 1.57
N LEU A 181 -17.40 8.82 1.93
CA LEU A 181 -16.75 8.91 3.24
C LEU A 181 -17.74 9.20 4.37
N ASP A 182 -18.78 10.00 4.11
CA ASP A 182 -19.88 10.22 5.06
C ASP A 182 -20.65 8.92 5.32
N ASP A 183 -20.98 8.16 4.28
CA ASP A 183 -21.60 6.83 4.38
C ASP A 183 -20.71 5.85 5.15
N PHE A 184 -19.39 5.88 4.91
CA PHE A 184 -18.44 5.06 5.66
C PHE A 184 -18.40 5.44 7.14
N MET A 185 -18.46 6.74 7.46
CA MET A 185 -18.50 7.19 8.84
C MET A 185 -19.77 6.77 9.56
N GLU A 186 -20.91 6.78 8.88
CA GLU A 186 -22.16 6.27 9.41
C GLU A 186 -22.10 4.75 9.63
N LEU A 187 -21.44 4.00 8.73
CA LEU A 187 -21.17 2.58 8.94
C LEU A 187 -20.33 2.34 10.20
N ILE A 188 -19.24 3.08 10.39
CA ILE A 188 -18.36 2.98 11.56
C ILE A 188 -19.16 3.20 12.84
N ARG A 189 -19.98 4.26 12.90
CA ARG A 189 -20.81 4.57 14.06
C ARG A 189 -21.89 3.53 14.31
N SER A 190 -22.64 3.15 13.28
CA SER A 190 -23.76 2.22 13.40
C SER A 190 -23.33 0.79 13.77
N LYS A 191 -22.12 0.39 13.40
CA LYS A 191 -21.55 -0.94 13.71
C LYS A 191 -20.61 -0.92 14.93
N GLY A 192 -20.34 0.25 15.51
CA GLY A 192 -19.39 0.38 16.62
C GLY A 192 -17.98 -0.10 16.23
N LEU A 193 -17.54 0.25 15.02
CA LEU A 193 -16.18 -0.07 14.56
C LEU A 193 -15.16 0.83 15.25
N SER A 194 -13.88 0.49 15.14
CA SER A 194 -12.82 1.12 15.93
C SER A 194 -12.59 2.59 15.59
N ASP A 195 -12.14 3.34 16.59
CA ASP A 195 -11.74 4.75 16.45
C ASP A 195 -10.64 4.92 15.40
N GLY A 196 -9.77 3.92 15.22
CA GLY A 196 -8.74 3.91 14.19
C GLY A 196 -9.33 4.03 12.78
N LEU A 197 -10.41 3.29 12.47
CA LEU A 197 -11.14 3.45 11.20
C LEU A 197 -11.82 4.82 11.11
N GLY A 198 -12.28 5.33 12.26
CA GLY A 198 -12.74 6.70 12.42
C GLY A 198 -11.75 7.73 11.89
N LEU A 199 -10.50 7.64 12.39
CA LEU A 199 -9.41 8.52 12.02
C LEU A 199 -8.92 8.30 10.59
N GLU A 200 -8.93 7.07 10.07
CA GLU A 200 -8.63 6.80 8.65
C GLU A 200 -9.64 7.47 7.70
N CYS A 201 -10.94 7.43 8.04
CA CYS A 201 -11.96 8.13 7.28
C CYS A 201 -11.74 9.65 7.31
N GLN A 202 -11.43 10.22 8.48
CA GLN A 202 -11.11 11.64 8.62
C GLN A 202 -9.86 12.05 7.82
N LEU A 203 -8.83 11.20 7.80
CA LEU A 203 -7.65 11.42 6.96
C LEU A 203 -8.06 11.51 5.48
N ALA A 204 -8.87 10.58 5.00
CA ALA A 204 -9.35 10.57 3.62
C ALA A 204 -10.18 11.83 3.31
N GLN A 205 -11.06 12.26 4.24
CA GLN A 205 -11.82 13.51 4.11
C GLN A 205 -10.89 14.71 3.96
N ILE A 206 -9.82 14.83 4.76
CA ILE A 206 -8.86 15.94 4.66
C ILE A 206 -8.07 15.89 3.35
N VAL A 207 -7.63 14.70 2.93
CA VAL A 207 -6.79 14.53 1.74
C VAL A 207 -7.57 14.84 0.46
N LEU A 208 -8.84 14.42 0.40
CA LEU A 208 -9.71 14.51 -0.78
C LEU A 208 -10.55 15.79 -0.84
N ASP A 209 -10.58 16.60 0.23
CA ASP A 209 -11.28 17.89 0.24
C ASP A 209 -10.54 18.93 -0.64
N PRO A 210 -11.13 19.35 -1.78
CA PRO A 210 -10.50 20.30 -2.68
C PRO A 210 -10.44 21.72 -2.12
N ALA A 211 -11.19 22.03 -1.05
CA ALA A 211 -11.17 23.33 -0.38
C ALA A 211 -9.99 23.48 0.60
N LEU A 212 -9.42 22.37 1.09
CA LEU A 212 -8.27 22.39 1.99
C LEU A 212 -6.96 22.43 1.20
N LYS A 213 -6.18 23.51 1.37
CA LYS A 213 -4.90 23.69 0.68
C LYS A 213 -3.88 24.37 1.58
N GLY A 214 -2.60 24.17 1.27
CA GLY A 214 -1.50 24.86 1.94
C GLY A 214 -1.56 24.71 3.46
N ARG A 215 -1.49 25.84 4.18
CA ARG A 215 -1.40 25.84 5.64
C ARG A 215 -2.61 25.23 6.33
N SER A 216 -3.84 25.54 5.90
CA SER A 216 -5.05 25.01 6.56
C SER A 216 -5.16 23.49 6.46
N LYS A 217 -4.74 22.91 5.33
CA LYS A 217 -4.65 21.45 5.16
C LYS A 217 -3.62 20.85 6.12
N ARG A 218 -2.43 21.45 6.20
CA ARG A 218 -1.36 20.98 7.10
C ARG A 218 -1.74 21.07 8.57
N ASP A 219 -2.35 22.17 9.00
CA ASP A 219 -2.80 22.33 10.39
C ASP A 219 -3.81 21.23 10.77
N ARG A 220 -4.72 20.84 9.86
CA ARG A 220 -5.65 19.72 10.09
C ARG A 220 -4.97 18.36 10.10
N LEU A 221 -3.99 18.12 9.23
CA LEU A 221 -3.23 16.87 9.19
C LEU A 221 -2.37 16.70 10.44
N ALA A 222 -1.71 17.78 10.90
CA ALA A 222 -0.95 17.78 12.14
C ALA A 222 -1.84 17.53 13.36
N ALA A 223 -3.04 18.13 13.39
CA ALA A 223 -4.02 17.86 14.45
C ALA A 223 -4.47 16.38 14.47
N LEU A 224 -4.80 15.82 13.30
CA LEU A 224 -5.18 14.40 13.18
C LEU A 224 -4.03 13.47 13.57
N SER A 225 -2.79 13.80 13.18
CA SER A 225 -1.59 13.08 13.60
C SER A 225 -1.44 13.10 15.13
N GLY A 226 -1.64 14.26 15.75
CA GLY A 226 -1.65 14.41 17.21
C GLY A 226 -2.74 13.60 17.91
N GLU A 227 -3.96 13.58 17.36
CA GLU A 227 -5.09 12.80 17.89
C GLU A 227 -4.85 11.29 17.78
N ALA A 228 -4.34 10.81 16.65
CA ALA A 228 -3.99 9.41 16.44
C ALA A 228 -2.89 8.93 17.40
N GLY A 229 -1.88 9.78 17.62
CA GLY A 229 -0.83 9.58 18.61
C GLY A 229 -0.16 8.21 18.53
N SER A 230 0.17 7.63 19.69
CA SER A 230 0.76 6.30 19.78
C SER A 230 -0.25 5.15 19.67
N SER A 231 -1.55 5.45 19.81
CA SER A 231 -2.64 4.47 19.79
C SER A 231 -2.93 3.99 18.37
N PHE A 232 -2.86 4.90 17.40
CA PHE A 232 -3.10 4.61 15.98
C PHE A 232 -1.90 5.05 15.12
N PRO A 233 -0.73 4.41 15.30
CA PRO A 233 0.52 4.84 14.68
C PRO A 233 0.49 4.80 13.15
N VAL A 234 -0.27 3.88 12.56
CA VAL A 234 -0.48 3.82 11.10
C VAL A 234 -1.17 5.09 10.61
N VAL A 235 -2.25 5.53 11.27
CA VAL A 235 -2.98 6.74 10.88
C VAL A 235 -2.14 7.99 11.08
N ARG A 236 -1.45 8.08 12.22
CA ARG A 236 -0.49 9.16 12.51
C ARG A 236 0.56 9.28 11.42
N ASN A 237 1.23 8.18 11.08
CA ASN A 237 2.30 8.19 10.09
C ASN A 237 1.77 8.53 8.67
N ARG A 238 0.55 8.07 8.31
CA ARG A 238 -0.09 8.46 7.04
C ARG A 238 -0.47 9.95 7.01
N ALA A 239 -0.95 10.51 8.13
CA ALA A 239 -1.23 11.93 8.25
C ALA A 239 0.05 12.77 8.11
N ASP A 240 1.15 12.35 8.73
CA ASP A 240 2.48 12.98 8.59
C ASP A 240 2.98 12.96 7.14
N VAL A 241 2.80 11.84 6.42
CA VAL A 241 3.14 11.76 4.98
C VAL A 241 2.29 12.72 4.17
N ALA A 242 0.97 12.78 4.40
CA ALA A 242 0.10 13.71 3.70
C ALA A 242 0.45 15.18 4.00
N GLU A 243 0.87 15.49 5.24
CA GLU A 243 1.32 16.83 5.63
C GLU A 243 2.60 17.22 4.88
N ALA A 244 3.56 16.28 4.82
CA ALA A 244 4.80 16.44 4.09
C ALA A 244 4.58 16.61 2.58
N GLU A 245 3.67 15.84 1.98
CA GLU A 245 3.24 16.02 0.58
C GLU A 245 2.66 17.43 0.35
N SER A 246 1.86 17.95 1.29
CA SER A 246 1.36 19.33 1.20
C SER A 246 2.48 20.38 1.33
N HIS A 247 3.57 20.08 2.04
CA HIS A 247 4.76 20.93 2.03
C HIS A 247 5.47 20.93 0.67
N LEU A 248 5.55 19.78 -0.03
CA LEU A 248 6.10 19.67 -1.38
C LEU A 248 5.37 20.59 -2.38
N GLU A 249 4.03 20.63 -2.32
CA GLU A 249 3.21 21.52 -3.17
C GLU A 249 3.60 22.99 -3.02
N SER A 250 3.96 23.40 -1.80
CA SER A 250 4.44 24.75 -1.47
C SER A 250 5.95 24.94 -1.61
N LYS A 251 6.67 23.95 -2.17
CA LYS A 251 8.15 23.94 -2.32
C LYS A 251 8.91 24.10 -0.99
N ALA A 252 8.27 23.80 0.13
CA ALA A 252 8.86 23.84 1.47
C ALA A 252 9.64 22.54 1.76
N TYR A 253 10.66 22.26 0.93
CA TYR A 253 11.36 20.96 0.91
C TYR A 253 12.05 20.61 2.23
N GLY A 254 12.54 21.59 2.99
CA GLY A 254 13.16 21.33 4.30
C GLY A 254 12.16 20.75 5.32
N ALA A 255 10.99 21.38 5.45
CA ALA A 255 9.93 20.89 6.33
C ALA A 255 9.39 19.52 5.87
N ALA A 256 9.26 19.32 4.56
CA ALA A 256 8.86 18.03 4.01
C ALA A 256 9.90 16.92 4.34
N GLU A 257 11.20 17.20 4.18
CA GLU A 257 12.28 16.24 4.45
C GLU A 257 12.30 15.83 5.93
N GLU A 258 12.06 16.76 6.86
CA GLU A 258 11.98 16.46 8.30
C GLU A 258 10.83 15.48 8.61
N LEU A 259 9.63 15.75 8.09
CA LEU A 259 8.45 14.89 8.29
C LEU A 259 8.64 13.51 7.67
N PHE A 260 9.11 13.43 6.41
CA PHE A 260 9.40 12.16 5.78
C PHE A 260 10.49 11.37 6.52
N GLY A 261 11.54 12.05 7.01
CA GLY A 261 12.60 11.43 7.80
C GLY A 261 12.09 10.85 9.12
N ARG A 262 11.17 11.54 9.80
CA ARG A 262 10.50 11.04 11.00
C ARG A 262 9.72 9.76 10.72
N VAL A 263 8.91 9.74 9.67
CA VAL A 263 8.12 8.57 9.26
C VAL A 263 9.02 7.38 8.89
N ILE A 264 10.08 7.62 8.11
CA ILE A 264 11.02 6.57 7.69
C ILE A 264 11.73 5.93 8.90
N SER A 265 11.96 6.71 9.96
CA SER A 265 12.63 6.25 11.17
C SER A 265 11.68 5.57 12.15
N ASP A 266 10.37 5.59 11.90
CA ASP A 266 9.37 5.01 12.79
C ASP A 266 9.16 3.51 12.48
N PRO A 267 9.41 2.61 13.45
CA PRO A 267 9.29 1.17 13.23
C PRO A 267 7.85 0.69 13.05
N LYS A 268 6.85 1.54 13.31
CA LYS A 268 5.42 1.24 13.16
C LYS A 268 4.83 1.83 11.86
N ALA A 269 5.65 2.39 10.97
CA ALA A 269 5.19 2.81 9.65
C ALA A 269 4.97 1.57 8.77
N ASP A 270 3.76 1.41 8.25
CA ASP A 270 3.42 0.35 7.31
C ASP A 270 4.04 0.61 5.92
N GLU A 271 4.05 -0.41 5.07
CA GLU A 271 4.68 -0.36 3.74
C GLU A 271 4.12 0.76 2.87
N ARG A 272 2.79 0.99 2.90
CA ARG A 272 2.13 2.08 2.15
C ARG A 272 2.68 3.44 2.57
N THR A 273 2.83 3.66 3.88
CA THR A 273 3.31 4.92 4.42
C THR A 273 4.79 5.12 4.14
N LEU A 274 5.60 4.06 4.28
CA LEU A 274 7.01 4.10 3.92
C LEU A 274 7.22 4.38 2.43
N ALA A 275 6.42 3.79 1.54
CA ALA A 275 6.48 4.07 0.11
C ALA A 275 6.23 5.56 -0.19
N GLY A 276 5.23 6.16 0.44
CA GLY A 276 4.97 7.61 0.33
C GLY A 276 6.12 8.44 0.87
N ALA A 277 6.65 8.08 2.04
CA ALA A 277 7.74 8.81 2.66
C ALA A 277 9.05 8.76 1.86
N TYR A 278 9.43 7.60 1.32
CA TYR A 278 10.60 7.47 0.46
C TYR A 278 10.42 8.17 -0.89
N ALA A 279 9.23 8.10 -1.50
CA ALA A 279 8.95 8.86 -2.72
C ALA A 279 9.08 10.37 -2.48
N GLY A 280 8.48 10.88 -1.40
CA GLY A 280 8.54 12.29 -1.01
C GLY A 280 9.94 12.76 -0.62
N LEU A 281 10.72 11.92 0.08
CA LEU A 281 12.14 12.18 0.35
C LEU A 281 12.93 12.29 -0.96
N GLY A 282 12.66 11.39 -1.91
CA GLY A 282 13.23 11.46 -3.26
C GLY A 282 12.96 12.80 -3.93
N ASP A 283 11.75 13.35 -3.80
CA ASP A 283 11.40 14.66 -4.35
C ASP A 283 12.22 15.78 -3.70
N CYS A 284 12.29 15.79 -2.36
CA CYS A 284 13.06 16.78 -1.60
C CYS A 284 14.53 16.79 -2.06
N LEU A 285 15.13 15.61 -2.14
CA LEU A 285 16.52 15.42 -2.54
C LEU A 285 16.76 15.81 -3.99
N PHE A 286 15.88 15.40 -4.90
CA PHE A 286 15.99 15.74 -6.31
C PHE A 286 15.92 17.25 -6.50
N GLN A 287 14.97 17.93 -5.86
CA GLN A 287 14.86 19.39 -5.92
C GLN A 287 16.04 20.11 -5.27
N ARG A 288 16.60 19.57 -4.18
CA ARG A 288 17.81 20.11 -3.53
C ARG A 288 19.02 20.02 -4.45
N SER A 289 19.20 18.92 -5.19
CA SER A 289 20.34 18.73 -6.09
C SER A 289 20.51 19.83 -7.14
N GLY A 290 19.42 20.49 -7.55
CA GLY A 290 19.45 21.63 -8.48
C GLY A 290 20.09 22.90 -7.91
N LYS A 291 20.32 22.95 -6.59
CA LYS A 291 20.94 24.07 -5.87
C LYS A 291 22.37 23.78 -5.40
N GLU A 292 22.85 22.56 -5.62
CA GLU A 292 24.17 22.10 -5.16
C GLU A 292 25.26 22.29 -6.24
N GLY A 293 26.50 22.48 -5.80
CA GLY A 293 27.67 22.44 -6.69
C GLY A 293 28.00 21.03 -7.19
N ALA A 294 28.80 20.91 -8.26
CA ALA A 294 29.03 19.65 -9.00
C ALA A 294 29.39 18.43 -8.12
N GLY A 295 30.29 18.58 -7.13
CA GLY A 295 30.69 17.47 -6.25
C GLY A 295 29.61 17.00 -5.27
N THR A 296 28.76 17.90 -4.79
CA THR A 296 27.67 17.60 -3.85
C THR A 296 26.40 17.14 -4.58
N LYS A 297 26.16 17.68 -5.78
CA LYS A 297 25.03 17.35 -6.64
C LYS A 297 24.91 15.85 -6.88
N ASP A 298 25.99 15.19 -7.28
CA ASP A 298 25.99 13.75 -7.57
C ASP A 298 25.65 12.91 -6.34
N ALA A 299 26.20 13.27 -5.17
CA ALA A 299 25.90 12.57 -3.93
C ALA A 299 24.41 12.70 -3.55
N VAL A 300 23.83 13.89 -3.73
CA VAL A 300 22.40 14.11 -3.47
C VAL A 300 21.52 13.38 -4.49
N LEU A 301 21.88 13.38 -5.78
CA LEU A 301 21.16 12.63 -6.82
C LEU A 301 21.20 11.13 -6.55
N ARG A 302 22.32 10.56 -6.13
CA ARG A 302 22.41 9.14 -5.74
C ARG A 302 21.49 8.81 -4.57
N ARG A 303 21.39 9.69 -3.57
CA ARG A 303 20.43 9.52 -2.47
C ARG A 303 18.98 9.60 -2.94
N ALA A 304 18.65 10.54 -3.83
CA ALA A 304 17.32 10.64 -4.42
C ALA A 304 16.97 9.36 -5.20
N LEU A 305 17.90 8.88 -6.02
CA LEU A 305 17.75 7.65 -6.80
C LEU A 305 17.48 6.45 -5.90
N LEU A 306 18.27 6.27 -4.83
CA LEU A 306 18.06 5.18 -3.88
C LEU A 306 16.69 5.24 -3.21
N ALA A 307 16.21 6.44 -2.86
CA ALA A 307 14.87 6.60 -2.27
C ALA A 307 13.77 6.14 -3.24
N TYR A 308 13.83 6.57 -4.51
CA TYR A 308 12.86 6.13 -5.52
C TYR A 308 12.97 4.64 -5.84
N LEU A 309 14.18 4.12 -6.06
CA LEU A 309 14.38 2.70 -6.35
C LEU A 309 13.93 1.80 -5.19
N ARG A 310 14.03 2.28 -3.94
CA ARG A 310 13.47 1.55 -2.80
C ARG A 310 11.95 1.39 -2.92
N VAL A 311 11.24 2.44 -3.33
CA VAL A 311 9.79 2.34 -3.59
C VAL A 311 9.50 1.31 -4.68
N VAL A 312 10.26 1.34 -5.78
CA VAL A 312 10.07 0.43 -6.91
C VAL A 312 10.35 -1.03 -6.56
N VAL A 313 11.39 -1.29 -5.76
CA VAL A 313 11.86 -2.66 -5.49
C VAL A 313 11.23 -3.25 -4.23
N VAL A 314 11.14 -2.47 -3.15
CA VAL A 314 10.69 -2.95 -1.84
C VAL A 314 9.18 -2.79 -1.68
N TYR A 315 8.60 -1.71 -2.21
CA TYR A 315 7.19 -1.38 -2.04
C TYR A 315 6.42 -1.49 -3.35
N ARG A 316 6.72 -2.54 -4.15
CA ARG A 316 6.22 -2.73 -5.52
C ARG A 316 4.69 -2.74 -5.64
N ASP A 317 4.00 -3.15 -4.58
CA ASP A 317 2.54 -3.25 -4.52
C ASP A 317 1.88 -1.90 -4.14
N GLN A 318 2.67 -0.87 -3.81
CA GLN A 318 2.19 0.46 -3.41
C GLN A 318 1.99 1.37 -4.62
N THR A 319 0.99 1.05 -5.42
CA THR A 319 0.80 1.57 -6.78
C THR A 319 0.40 3.03 -6.88
N ARG A 320 0.00 3.65 -5.78
CA ARG A 320 -0.07 5.12 -5.67
C ARG A 320 1.29 5.79 -5.86
N TYR A 321 2.37 5.15 -5.39
CA TYR A 321 3.71 5.75 -5.33
C TYR A 321 4.69 5.16 -6.34
N VAL A 322 4.55 3.88 -6.70
CA VAL A 322 5.50 3.19 -7.59
C VAL A 322 5.61 3.83 -8.98
N PRO A 323 4.52 4.16 -9.72
CA PRO A 323 4.63 4.74 -11.06
C PRO A 323 5.34 6.09 -11.03
N ARG A 324 5.06 6.88 -9.99
CA ARG A 324 5.73 8.16 -9.71
C ARG A 324 7.22 7.96 -9.46
N ALA A 325 7.56 7.04 -8.56
CA ALA A 325 8.94 6.75 -8.19
C ALA A 325 9.74 6.22 -9.39
N MET A 326 9.17 5.35 -10.22
CA MET A 326 9.79 4.90 -11.47
C MET A 326 10.08 6.07 -12.42
N PHE A 327 9.08 6.94 -12.65
CA PHE A 327 9.26 8.11 -13.50
C PHE A 327 10.37 9.03 -12.99
N TYR A 328 10.34 9.40 -11.71
CA TYR A 328 11.38 10.26 -11.14
C TYR A 328 12.74 9.59 -11.00
N ALA A 329 12.83 8.26 -10.82
CA ALA A 329 14.09 7.53 -10.93
C ALA A 329 14.68 7.70 -12.33
N GLY A 330 13.86 7.61 -13.39
CA GLY A 330 14.27 7.94 -14.76
C GLY A 330 14.78 9.38 -14.89
N ARG A 331 14.06 10.35 -14.30
CA ARG A 331 14.46 11.77 -14.29
C ARG A 331 15.79 12.01 -13.59
N VAL A 332 16.07 11.28 -12.52
CA VAL A 332 17.35 11.32 -11.81
C VAL A 332 18.45 10.71 -12.66
N PHE A 333 18.20 9.57 -13.33
CA PHE A 333 19.15 8.97 -14.26
C PHE A 333 19.54 9.91 -15.41
N ASP A 334 18.58 10.66 -15.96
CA ASP A 334 18.84 11.67 -17.01
C ASP A 334 19.73 12.84 -16.53
N GLN A 335 19.95 13.01 -15.23
CA GLN A 335 20.88 14.02 -14.70
C GLN A 335 22.35 13.58 -14.76
N PHE A 336 22.63 12.28 -14.92
CA PHE A 336 23.99 11.78 -15.07
C PHE A 336 24.42 11.82 -16.54
N GLU A 337 25.69 12.11 -16.80
CA GLU A 337 26.20 12.30 -18.16
C GLU A 337 26.57 10.99 -18.87
N ASP A 338 26.67 9.87 -18.13
CA ASP A 338 27.09 8.58 -18.65
C ASP A 338 25.98 7.83 -19.43
N ASP A 339 26.40 7.05 -20.42
CA ASP A 339 25.47 6.33 -21.31
C ASP A 339 24.69 5.22 -20.59
N ALA A 340 25.27 4.59 -19.57
CA ALA A 340 24.58 3.55 -18.80
C ALA A 340 23.39 4.13 -18.01
N SER A 341 23.55 5.30 -17.40
CA SER A 341 22.45 6.03 -16.74
C SER A 341 21.36 6.42 -17.72
N LYS A 342 21.72 6.92 -18.90
CA LYS A 342 20.74 7.26 -19.96
C LYS A 342 19.94 6.02 -20.41
N ASP A 343 20.58 4.87 -20.53
CA ASP A 343 19.89 3.60 -20.84
C ASP A 343 18.95 3.17 -19.69
N HIS A 344 19.39 3.32 -18.44
CA HIS A 344 18.54 3.06 -17.27
C HIS A 344 17.32 3.99 -17.23
N ALA A 345 17.48 5.27 -17.56
CA ALA A 345 16.36 6.21 -17.67
C ALA A 345 15.30 5.70 -18.66
N GLN A 346 15.73 5.30 -19.86
CA GLN A 346 14.83 4.76 -20.88
C GLN A 346 14.14 3.46 -20.43
N LYS A 347 14.83 2.58 -19.69
CA LYS A 347 14.19 1.39 -19.10
C LYS A 347 13.09 1.77 -18.11
N MET A 348 13.32 2.76 -17.23
CA MET A 348 12.32 3.24 -16.27
C MET A 348 11.09 3.84 -16.97
N TYR A 349 11.29 4.70 -17.98
CA TYR A 349 10.19 5.29 -18.74
C TYR A 349 9.36 4.27 -19.51
N ARG A 350 10.00 3.23 -20.06
CA ARG A 350 9.29 2.11 -20.72
C ARG A 350 8.52 1.27 -19.71
N ALA A 351 9.11 0.99 -18.54
CA ALA A 351 8.49 0.21 -17.50
C ALA A 351 7.20 0.87 -16.98
N VAL A 352 7.26 2.17 -16.62
CA VAL A 352 6.06 2.87 -16.12
C VAL A 352 4.92 2.89 -17.14
N ARG A 353 5.24 3.05 -18.42
CA ARG A 353 4.25 3.03 -19.52
C ARG A 353 3.62 1.66 -19.75
N ARG A 354 4.40 0.60 -19.56
CA ARG A 354 3.95 -0.78 -19.77
C ARG A 354 3.12 -1.27 -18.59
N THR A 355 3.61 -1.06 -17.38
CA THR A 355 3.02 -1.62 -16.15
C THR A 355 1.89 -0.75 -15.60
N TYR A 356 1.96 0.58 -15.79
CA TYR A 356 0.99 1.54 -15.22
C TYR A 356 0.40 2.47 -16.29
N PRO A 357 -0.19 1.94 -17.38
CA PRO A 357 -0.59 2.73 -18.55
C PRO A 357 -1.65 3.80 -18.26
N GLY A 358 -2.50 3.61 -17.24
CA GLY A 358 -3.51 4.58 -16.82
C GLY A 358 -2.99 5.68 -15.88
N SER A 359 -1.72 5.61 -15.47
CA SER A 359 -1.16 6.62 -14.57
C SER A 359 -0.76 7.89 -15.32
N LYS A 360 -0.92 9.06 -14.68
CA LYS A 360 -0.41 10.33 -15.23
C LYS A 360 1.10 10.29 -15.54
N TRP A 361 1.85 9.47 -14.80
CA TRP A 361 3.30 9.31 -14.96
C TRP A 361 3.66 8.52 -16.21
N ALA A 362 2.81 7.58 -16.64
CA ALA A 362 2.96 6.92 -17.94
C ALA A 362 2.76 7.92 -19.09
N GLU A 363 1.81 8.85 -18.96
CA GLU A 363 1.62 9.94 -19.92
C GLU A 363 2.82 10.89 -19.96
N GLU A 364 3.29 11.35 -18.79
CA GLU A 364 4.49 12.20 -18.70
C GLU A 364 5.74 11.51 -19.30
N ALA A 365 5.91 10.21 -19.06
CA ALA A 365 7.03 9.42 -19.60
C ALA A 365 7.07 9.35 -21.13
N LYS A 366 5.96 9.60 -21.84
CA LYS A 366 5.96 9.65 -23.32
C LYS A 366 6.83 10.79 -23.85
N GLY A 367 6.96 11.88 -23.09
CA GLY A 367 7.79 13.04 -23.45
C GLY A 367 9.31 12.81 -23.37
N PHE A 368 9.76 11.69 -22.78
CA PHE A 368 11.17 11.38 -22.56
C PHE A 368 11.71 10.29 -23.49
N ARG A 369 10.98 9.98 -24.56
CA ARG A 369 11.40 9.00 -25.55
C ARG A 369 12.60 9.53 -26.35
N ARG A 370 13.68 8.76 -26.38
CA ARG A 370 14.75 8.93 -27.38
C ARG A 370 14.33 8.38 -28.74
#